data_AF-A0A4V2ZD64-F1
#
_entry.id   AF-A0A4V2ZD64-F1
#
_cell.length_a   1.000
_cell.length_b   1.000
_cell.length_c   1.000
_cell.angle_alpha   90.00
_cell.angle_beta   90.00
_cell.angle_gamma   90.00
#
_symmetry.space_group_name_H-M   'P 1'
#
loop_
_entity.id
_entity.type
_entity.pdbx_description
1 polymer ?
#
loop_
_entity_poly.entity_id
_entity_poly.type
_entity_poly.pdbx_seq_one_letter_code
_entity_poly.pdbx_strand_id
1 'polypeptide(L)'
;MWRVDQVFLARRGQRIEVTCSLVNDRGGLRNLSVVAPTADPAEALRHAARYIAGKGNVSSARQVRVRWAREQATTLQDELVRAYELADDFQDTFEDTLQEVRDRMR
;
A
#
# COMPACT_ATOMS: atom_id res chain seq x y z
N MET A 1 5.85 16.90 -1.87
CA MET A 1 4.61 16.13 -1.62
C MET A 1 5.01 14.70 -1.29
N TRP A 2 4.22 13.91 -0.56
CA TRP A 2 4.62 12.53 -0.25
C TRP A 2 4.14 11.56 -1.33
N ARG A 3 4.95 10.57 -1.69
CA ARG A 3 4.55 9.42 -2.52
C ARG A 3 4.76 8.12 -1.76
N VAL A 4 3.97 7.10 -2.06
CA VAL A 4 4.25 5.75 -1.60
C VAL A 4 5.40 5.18 -2.41
N ASP A 5 6.41 4.61 -1.74
CA ASP A 5 7.54 3.95 -2.40
C ASP A 5 7.53 2.43 -2.18
N GLN A 6 7.17 2.01 -0.96
CA GLN A 6 7.10 0.60 -0.58
C GLN A 6 5.91 0.34 0.31
N VAL A 7 5.35 -0.86 0.21
CA VAL A 7 4.28 -1.36 1.06
C VAL A 7 4.70 -2.71 1.62
N PHE A 8 4.55 -2.84 2.94
CA PHE A 8 4.87 -4.06 3.67
C PHE A 8 3.61 -4.68 4.25
N LEU A 9 3.47 -5.99 4.07
CA LEU A 9 2.39 -6.79 4.64
C LEU A 9 2.91 -7.61 5.82
N ALA A 10 2.18 -7.60 6.93
CA ALA A 10 2.45 -8.46 8.08
C ALA A 10 1.16 -9.05 8.64
N ARG A 11 1.10 -10.37 8.82
CA ARG A 11 -0.05 -11.00 9.48
C ARG A 11 -0.10 -10.62 10.97
N ARG A 12 -1.29 -10.28 11.44
CA ARG A 12 -1.64 -9.98 12.83
C ARG A 12 -2.88 -10.79 13.19
N GLY A 13 -2.69 -12.07 13.56
CA GLY A 13 -3.80 -13.00 13.76
C GLY A 13 -4.59 -13.20 12.45
N GLN A 14 -5.89 -12.95 12.49
CA GLN A 14 -6.79 -13.02 11.32
C GLN A 14 -6.86 -11.70 10.52
N ARG A 15 -5.89 -10.82 10.69
CA ARG A 15 -5.81 -9.51 10.02
C ARG A 15 -4.45 -9.32 9.37
N ILE A 16 -4.37 -8.39 8.44
CA ILE A 16 -3.12 -7.95 7.83
C ILE A 16 -2.85 -6.49 8.21
N GLU A 17 -1.69 -6.24 8.79
CA GLU A 17 -1.12 -4.91 8.92
C GLU A 17 -0.40 -4.54 7.62
N VAL A 18 -0.79 -3.40 7.04
CA VAL A 18 -0.22 -2.81 5.84
C VAL A 18 0.57 -1.57 6.24
N THR A 19 1.88 -1.56 6.00
CA THR A 19 2.74 -0.41 6.28
C THR A 19 3.24 0.21 4.98
N CYS A 20 2.86 1.46 4.73
CA CYS A 20 3.30 2.25 3.59
C CYS A 20 4.52 3.10 3.97
N SER A 21 5.66 2.83 3.35
CA SER A 21 6.83 3.71 3.37
C SER A 21 6.64 4.83 2.36
N LEU A 22 6.68 6.06 2.86
CA LEU A 22 6.47 7.27 2.09
C LEU A 22 7.77 8.05 1.97
N VAL A 23 8.00 8.56 0.76
CA VAL A 23 9.16 9.40 0.46
C VAL A 23 8.72 10.74 -0.12
N ASN A 24 9.60 11.73 -0.08
CA ASN A 24 9.38 13.01 -0.76
C ASN A 24 10.67 13.52 -1.42
N ASP A 25 10.55 14.55 -2.25
CA ASP A 25 11.66 15.09 -3.05
C ASP A 25 12.75 15.78 -2.22
N ARG A 26 12.50 16.01 -0.92
CA ARG A 26 13.47 16.58 0.04
C ARG A 26 14.23 15.49 0.79
N GLY A 27 14.12 14.23 0.39
CA GLY A 27 14.74 13.09 1.05
C GLY A 27 14.06 12.66 2.36
N GLY A 28 12.86 13.19 2.65
CA GLY A 28 12.10 12.79 3.83
C GLY A 28 11.57 11.37 3.71
N LEU A 29 11.58 10.64 4.82
CA LEU A 29 11.02 9.29 4.97
C LEU A 29 10.00 9.29 6.11
N ARG A 30 8.85 8.64 5.91
CA ARG A 30 7.88 8.37 6.99
C ARG A 30 7.08 7.11 6.69
N ASN A 31 6.55 6.48 7.73
CA ASN A 31 5.66 5.34 7.57
C ASN A 31 4.23 5.70 7.96
N LEU A 32 3.27 5.08 7.27
CA LEU A 32 1.86 5.02 7.69
C LEU A 32 1.44 3.56 7.74
N SER A 33 0.77 3.15 8.82
CA SER A 33 0.31 1.77 8.98
C SER A 33 -1.19 1.72 9.18
N VAL A 34 -1.83 0.71 8.58
CA VAL A 34 -3.26 0.43 8.68
C VAL A 34 -3.43 -1.07 8.93
N VAL A 35 -4.28 -1.43 9.89
CA VAL A 35 -4.67 -2.84 10.09
C VAL A 35 -5.96 -3.08 9.33
N ALA A 36 -5.89 -3.84 8.25
CA ALA A 36 -7.08 -4.19 7.47
C ALA A 36 -7.90 -5.27 8.21
N PRO A 37 -9.24 -5.19 8.20
CA PRO A 37 -10.12 -6.13 8.88
C PRO A 37 -10.31 -7.45 8.09
N THR A 38 -9.26 -7.93 7.43
CA THR A 38 -9.28 -9.11 6.56
C THR A 38 -7.93 -9.82 6.62
N ALA A 39 -7.95 -11.13 6.34
CA ALA A 39 -6.76 -11.95 6.16
C ALA A 39 -6.38 -12.11 4.68
N ASP A 40 -7.20 -11.62 3.75
CA ASP A 40 -6.90 -11.61 2.31
C ASP A 40 -5.94 -10.44 1.98
N PRO A 41 -4.73 -10.71 1.44
CA PRO A 41 -3.76 -9.68 1.10
C PRO A 41 -4.27 -8.65 0.10
N ALA A 42 -5.02 -9.08 -0.90
CA ALA A 42 -5.53 -8.21 -1.95
C ALA A 42 -6.56 -7.23 -1.38
N GLU A 43 -7.56 -7.72 -0.63
CA GLU A 43 -8.49 -6.87 0.10
C GLU A 43 -7.80 -5.95 1.12
N ALA A 44 -6.77 -6.43 1.82
CA ALA A 44 -6.02 -5.63 2.78
C ALA A 44 -5.33 -4.44 2.12
N LEU A 45 -4.71 -4.67 0.96
CA LEU A 45 -4.08 -3.62 0.16
C LEU A 45 -5.10 -2.62 -0.36
N ARG A 46 -6.22 -3.09 -0.93
CA ARG A 46 -7.30 -2.19 -1.39
C ARG A 46 -7.86 -1.33 -0.26
N HIS A 47 -8.04 -1.91 0.93
CA HIS A 47 -8.46 -1.18 2.13
C HIS A 47 -7.44 -0.08 2.51
N ALA A 48 -6.16 -0.44 2.58
CA ALA A 48 -5.09 0.51 2.92
C ALA A 48 -4.94 1.60 1.85
N ALA A 49 -4.98 1.26 0.56
CA ALA A 49 -4.88 2.17 -0.56
C ALA A 49 -5.94 3.29 -0.46
N ARG A 50 -7.22 2.92 -0.26
CA ARG A 50 -8.32 3.87 -0.07
C ARG A 50 -8.08 4.79 1.12
N TYR A 51 -7.68 4.23 2.26
CA TYR A 51 -7.44 4.99 3.48
C TYR A 51 -6.30 6.02 3.31
N ILE A 52 -5.18 5.60 2.69
CA ILE A 52 -4.00 6.47 2.53
C ILE A 52 -4.24 7.54 1.46
N ALA A 53 -4.88 7.20 0.34
CA ALA A 53 -5.27 8.17 -0.70
C ALA A 53 -6.23 9.24 -0.12
N GLY A 54 -7.21 8.80 0.68
CA GLY A 54 -8.18 9.69 1.33
C GLY A 54 -7.59 10.65 2.37
N LYS A 55 -6.33 10.45 2.82
CA LYS A 55 -5.68 11.34 3.80
C LYS A 55 -5.25 12.70 3.22
N GLY A 56 -5.24 12.85 1.89
CA GLY A 56 -4.99 14.10 1.18
C GLY A 56 -3.54 14.62 1.19
N ASN A 57 -2.60 13.91 1.82
CA ASN A 57 -1.18 14.32 1.90
C ASN A 57 -0.21 13.39 1.16
N VAL A 58 -0.74 12.41 0.43
CA VAL A 58 0.01 11.49 -0.44
C VAL A 58 -0.51 11.65 -1.86
N SER A 59 0.38 11.83 -2.82
CA SER A 59 0.02 12.27 -4.17
C SER A 59 0.14 11.23 -5.27
N SER A 60 0.76 10.09 -4.97
CA SER A 60 0.87 8.96 -5.89
C SER A 60 1.37 7.71 -5.16
N ALA A 61 1.01 6.56 -5.70
CA ALA A 61 1.57 5.25 -5.41
C ALA A 61 2.16 4.56 -6.67
N ARG A 62 2.46 5.32 -7.73
CA ARG A 62 3.06 4.77 -8.95
C ARG A 62 4.38 4.07 -8.66
N GLN A 63 4.57 2.90 -9.26
CA GLN A 63 5.77 2.07 -9.12
C GLN A 63 6.01 1.60 -7.67
N VAL A 64 4.95 1.53 -6.86
CA VAL A 64 5.02 0.99 -5.51
C VAL A 64 5.49 -0.46 -5.54
N ARG A 65 6.27 -0.84 -4.53
CA ARG A 65 6.74 -2.20 -4.34
C ARG A 65 6.04 -2.80 -3.14
N VAL A 66 5.30 -3.89 -3.34
CA VAL A 66 4.65 -4.63 -2.26
C VAL A 66 5.53 -5.81 -1.83
N ARG A 67 5.70 -6.03 -0.53
CA ARG A 67 6.47 -7.15 0.03
C ARG A 67 5.85 -7.65 1.31
N TRP A 68 5.97 -8.95 1.57
CA TRP A 68 5.75 -9.48 2.92
C TRP A 68 6.93 -9.10 3.83
N ALA A 69 6.64 -8.83 5.10
CA ALA A 69 7.67 -8.70 6.12
C ALA A 69 8.45 -10.02 6.23
N ARG A 70 9.77 -9.90 6.38
CA ARG A 70 10.79 -10.95 6.17
C ARG A 70 10.56 -12.27 6.92
N GLU A 71 9.73 -12.29 7.95
CA GLU A 71 9.43 -13.45 8.79
C GLU A 71 8.32 -14.38 8.22
N GLN A 72 7.67 -14.04 7.11
CA GLN A 72 6.47 -14.75 6.60
C GLN A 72 6.60 -15.26 5.15
N ALA A 73 7.81 -15.28 4.63
CA ALA A 73 8.18 -15.66 3.28
C ALA A 73 8.30 -17.20 3.12
N THR A 74 7.48 -17.85 2.28
CA THR A 74 7.50 -19.32 2.09
C THR A 74 8.44 -19.77 0.97
N THR A 75 8.60 -18.98 -0.10
CA THR A 75 9.58 -19.16 -1.19
C THR A 75 9.81 -17.82 -1.93
N LEU A 76 11.06 -17.52 -2.31
CA LEU A 76 11.43 -16.23 -2.92
C LEU A 76 10.79 -15.95 -4.29
N GLN A 77 10.50 -16.99 -5.07
CA GLN A 77 9.97 -16.83 -6.44
C GLN A 77 8.46 -16.63 -6.47
N ASP A 78 7.71 -17.32 -5.60
CA ASP A 78 6.26 -17.12 -5.46
C ASP A 78 5.95 -15.77 -4.81
N GLU A 79 6.84 -15.29 -3.92
CA GLU A 79 6.77 -13.94 -3.37
C GLU A 79 6.91 -12.84 -4.41
N LEU A 80 7.79 -13.01 -5.39
CA LEU A 80 8.01 -12.01 -6.43
C LEU A 80 6.79 -11.87 -7.35
N VAL A 81 6.23 -12.98 -7.84
CA VAL A 81 5.05 -12.95 -8.72
C VAL A 81 3.83 -12.39 -7.99
N ARG A 82 3.54 -12.89 -6.77
CA ARG A 82 2.43 -12.36 -5.95
C ARG A 82 2.65 -10.89 -5.59
N ALA A 83 3.89 -10.46 -5.36
CA ALA A 83 4.20 -9.07 -5.08
C ALA A 83 3.87 -8.13 -6.25
N TYR A 84 3.99 -8.58 -7.50
CA TYR A 84 3.61 -7.78 -8.67
C TYR A 84 2.10 -7.61 -8.76
N GLU A 85 1.33 -8.71 -8.70
CA GLU A 85 -0.14 -8.64 -8.76
C GLU A 85 -0.71 -7.79 -7.60
N LEU A 86 -0.16 -7.96 -6.40
CA LEU A 86 -0.53 -7.18 -5.23
C LEU A 86 -0.12 -5.70 -5.35
N ALA A 87 0.97 -5.39 -6.06
CA ALA A 87 1.38 -4.01 -6.30
C ALA A 87 0.40 -3.30 -7.24
N ASP A 88 -0.08 -3.98 -8.28
CA ASP A 88 -1.10 -3.45 -9.17
C ASP A 88 -2.42 -3.21 -8.41
N ASP A 89 -2.88 -4.19 -7.61
CA ASP A 89 -4.05 -4.07 -6.74
C ASP A 89 -4.01 -2.81 -5.84
N PHE A 90 -2.84 -2.54 -5.25
CA PHE A 90 -2.65 -1.37 -4.40
C PHE A 90 -2.58 -0.08 -5.22
N GLN A 91 -1.78 -0.07 -6.29
CA GLN A 91 -1.54 1.11 -7.11
C GLN A 91 -2.84 1.59 -7.77
N ASP A 92 -3.57 0.71 -8.43
CA ASP A 92 -4.78 1.04 -9.17
C ASP A 92 -5.83 1.58 -8.21
N THR A 93 -6.08 0.86 -7.10
CA THR A 93 -7.03 1.31 -6.08
C THR A 93 -6.64 2.66 -5.48
N PHE A 94 -5.34 2.90 -5.26
CA PHE A 94 -4.85 4.16 -4.70
C PHE A 94 -5.08 5.32 -5.66
N GLU A 95 -4.68 5.16 -6.93
CA GLU A 95 -4.74 6.21 -7.93
C GLU A 95 -6.20 6.53 -8.31
N ASP A 96 -7.06 5.51 -8.41
CA ASP A 96 -8.50 5.68 -8.61
C ASP A 96 -9.13 6.47 -7.45
N THR A 97 -8.86 6.06 -6.20
CA THR A 97 -9.38 6.77 -5.03
C THR A 97 -8.88 8.22 -4.98
N LEU A 98 -7.62 8.45 -5.33
CA LEU A 98 -7.04 9.79 -5.35
C LEU A 98 -7.72 10.67 -6.40
N GLN A 99 -8.05 10.11 -7.56
CA GLN A 99 -8.80 10.81 -8.60
C GLN A 99 -10.21 11.14 -8.14
N GLU A 100 -10.94 10.20 -7.54
CA GLU A 100 -12.27 10.44 -6.97
C GLU A 100 -12.26 11.55 -5.90
N VAL A 101 -11.26 11.55 -5.01
CA VAL A 101 -11.09 12.58 -3.98
C VAL A 101 -10.85 13.95 -4.63
N ARG A 102 -10.00 14.02 -5.66
CA ARG A 102 -9.74 15.26 -6.41
C ARG A 102 -10.98 15.78 -7.10
N ASP A 103 -11.75 14.90 -7.73
CA ASP A 103 -12.97 15.25 -8.45
C ASP A 103 -14.05 15.81 -7.50
N ARG A 104 -14.14 15.30 -6.26
CA ARG A 104 -15.06 15.83 -5.25
C ARG A 104 -14.67 17.21 -4.69
N MET A 105 -13.39 17.56 -4.75
CA MET A 105 -12.89 18.85 -4.26
C MET A 105 -12.99 19.98 -5.28
N ARG A 106 -13.35 19.66 -6.53
CA ARG A 106 -13.50 20.60 -7.63
C ARG A 106 -14.93 21.14 -7.72
#